data_AF-A0A7C3KUQ3-F1
#
_entry.id   AF-A0A7C3KUQ3-F1
#
_cell.length_a   1.000
_cell.length_b   1.000
_cell.length_c   1.000
_cell.angle_alpha   90.00
_cell.angle_beta   90.00
_cell.angle_gamma   90.00
#
_symmetry.space_group_name_H-M   'P 1'
#
loop_
_entity.id
_entity.type
_entity.pdbx_description
1 polymer ?
#
loop_
_entity_poly.entity_id
_entity_poly.type
_entity_poly.pdbx_seq_one_letter_code
_entity_poly.pdbx_strand_id
1 'polypeptide(L)'
;MARSRTGKIVLSLFIAAALTTTILSWNGCAGGLGKKTEGTVLYDVTYPYIKEDNIMATGLPKEAKYVFKKKFTLTDITGMMGFVRVQYIADNEKKTAKQTLDLFQKLYISEMDEKEVKARNAEFLRDITEVPGEVKEIAGYECKKARATLASGTVIDVYYTDQLGYDNINWSNPYSKLKGVLMEFQVEKYG
;
A
#
# COMPACT_ATOMS: atom_id res chain seq x y z
N MET A 1 -17.56 3.42 -30.71
CA MET A 1 -17.74 3.27 -29.25
C MET A 1 -16.55 2.49 -28.70
N ALA A 2 -15.45 3.18 -28.36
CA ALA A 2 -14.21 2.54 -27.91
C ALA A 2 -14.27 2.37 -26.38
N ARG A 3 -14.41 1.13 -25.90
CA ARG A 3 -14.29 0.82 -24.47
C ARG A 3 -12.81 0.88 -24.08
N SER A 4 -12.48 1.90 -23.29
CA SER A 4 -11.20 2.00 -22.56
C SER A 4 -10.96 0.71 -21.78
N ARG A 5 -9.82 0.06 -22.04
CA ARG A 5 -9.35 -1.10 -21.27
C ARG A 5 -8.56 -0.55 -20.08
N THR A 6 -9.25 -0.40 -18.96
CA THR A 6 -8.66 -0.03 -17.68
C THR A 6 -7.84 -1.22 -17.13
N GLY A 7 -6.52 -1.08 -17.17
CA GLY A 7 -5.62 -1.98 -16.46
C GLY A 7 -5.78 -1.76 -14.96
N LYS A 8 -6.10 -2.81 -14.22
CA LYS A 8 -6.25 -2.79 -12.76
C LYS A 8 -5.03 -3.46 -12.14
N ILE A 9 -4.49 -2.89 -11.05
CA ILE A 9 -3.40 -3.49 -10.27
C ILE A 9 -4.02 -3.99 -8.96
N VAL A 10 -3.73 -5.23 -8.58
CA VAL A 10 -4.28 -5.82 -7.36
C VAL A 10 -3.17 -6.56 -6.65
N LEU A 11 -2.83 -6.07 -5.47
CA LEU A 11 -1.96 -6.74 -4.52
C LEU A 11 -2.75 -7.85 -3.82
N SER A 12 -2.25 -9.07 -3.86
CA SER A 12 -2.79 -10.21 -3.13
C SER A 12 -1.64 -11.12 -2.73
N LEU A 13 -1.53 -11.38 -1.43
CA LEU A 13 -0.50 -12.22 -0.83
C LEU A 13 -0.94 -13.69 -0.82
N PHE A 14 -0.08 -14.59 -1.28
CA PHE A 14 -0.20 -16.04 -1.06
C PHE A 14 1.03 -16.54 -0.32
N ILE A 15 0.83 -17.20 0.82
CA ILE A 15 1.90 -17.84 1.59
C ILE A 15 1.93 -19.33 1.22
N ALA A 16 3.08 -19.80 0.74
CA ALA A 16 3.38 -21.22 0.65
C ALA A 16 3.77 -21.71 2.06
N ALA A 17 2.88 -22.48 2.70
CA ALA A 17 3.17 -23.13 3.97
C ALA A 17 4.04 -24.38 3.73
N ALA A 18 5.33 -24.28 4.05
CA ALA A 18 6.16 -25.47 4.23
C ALA A 18 5.92 -26.02 5.64
N LEU A 19 5.31 -27.21 5.72
CA LEU A 19 5.16 -27.96 6.98
C LEU A 19 6.53 -28.40 7.49
N THR A 20 6.95 -27.85 8.62
CA THR A 20 7.85 -28.56 9.55
C THR A 20 7.32 -28.39 10.96
N THR A 21 6.82 -29.49 11.52
CA THR A 21 6.38 -29.62 12.91
C THR A 21 7.57 -29.64 13.85
N THR A 22 7.73 -28.57 14.63
CA THR A 22 8.51 -28.59 15.88
C THR A 22 7.69 -27.89 16.97
N ILE A 23 7.15 -28.71 17.88
CA ILE A 23 6.54 -28.30 19.15
C ILE A 23 7.67 -27.82 20.05
N LEU A 24 7.66 -26.57 20.52
CA LEU A 24 8.37 -26.11 21.71
C LEU A 24 7.79 -24.76 22.21
N SER A 25 7.10 -24.86 23.35
CA SER A 25 7.10 -23.92 24.47
C SER A 25 6.55 -22.49 24.27
N TRP A 26 5.28 -22.38 24.66
CA TRP A 26 4.56 -21.17 25.04
C TRP A 26 5.28 -20.44 26.19
N ASN A 27 6.15 -19.48 25.86
CA ASN A 27 6.41 -18.36 26.76
C ASN A 27 5.64 -17.18 26.18
N GLY A 28 4.46 -16.93 26.75
CA GLY A 28 3.70 -15.73 26.49
C GLY A 28 4.48 -14.52 26.96
N CYS A 29 5.30 -13.96 26.07
CA CYS A 29 5.71 -12.56 26.15
C CYS A 29 4.46 -11.72 25.88
N ALA A 30 3.64 -11.52 26.91
CA ALA A 30 2.70 -10.41 26.98
C ALA A 30 3.49 -9.10 27.18
N GLY A 31 4.42 -8.81 26.26
CA GLY A 31 5.00 -7.50 26.11
C GLY A 31 4.01 -6.69 25.31
N GLY A 32 3.27 -5.80 25.97
CA GLY A 32 2.49 -4.79 25.30
C GLY A 32 3.40 -3.98 24.38
N LEU A 33 3.44 -4.34 23.11
CA LEU A 33 4.21 -3.65 22.08
C LEU A 33 3.53 -2.30 21.88
N GLY A 34 4.05 -1.29 22.60
CA GLY A 34 3.66 0.09 22.38
C GLY A 34 3.75 0.42 20.88
N LYS A 35 2.76 1.18 20.40
CA LYS A 35 2.61 1.55 18.98
C LYS A 35 3.95 2.01 18.38
N LYS A 36 4.43 1.32 17.35
CA LYS A 36 5.70 1.66 16.68
C LYS A 36 5.44 2.78 15.67
N THR A 37 6.13 3.91 15.83
CA THR A 37 5.88 5.12 15.00
C THR A 37 6.84 5.26 13.81
N GLU A 38 7.79 4.35 13.68
CA GLU A 38 8.70 4.24 12.55
C GLU A 38 8.94 2.78 12.16
N GLY A 39 9.22 2.55 10.88
CA GLY A 39 9.44 1.20 10.35
C GLY A 39 9.44 1.15 8.83
N THR A 40 9.66 -0.06 8.31
CA THR A 40 9.58 -0.37 6.88
C THR A 40 8.70 -1.58 6.68
N VAL A 41 7.77 -1.49 5.72
CA VAL A 41 6.96 -2.60 5.22
C VAL A 41 7.43 -2.93 3.81
N LEU A 42 7.66 -4.20 3.53
CA LEU A 42 7.90 -4.71 2.19
C LEU A 42 6.62 -5.41 1.74
N TYR A 43 6.05 -4.96 0.63
CA TYR A 43 4.87 -5.56 0.03
C TYR A 43 5.28 -6.40 -1.18
N ASP A 44 4.73 -7.60 -1.27
CA ASP A 44 4.64 -8.31 -2.55
C ASP A 44 3.62 -7.62 -3.44
N VAL A 45 3.94 -7.43 -4.72
CA VAL A 45 3.11 -6.75 -5.71
C VAL A 45 2.67 -7.75 -6.77
N THR A 46 1.35 -7.90 -6.92
CA THR A 46 0.74 -8.78 -7.92
C THR A 46 -0.08 -8.00 -8.94
N TYR A 47 -0.34 -8.62 -10.09
CA TYR A 47 -1.09 -8.03 -11.21
C TYR A 47 -2.08 -9.03 -11.79
N PRO A 48 -3.13 -9.44 -11.05
CA PRO A 48 -4.04 -10.53 -11.46
C PRO A 48 -4.87 -10.22 -12.70
N TYR A 49 -4.85 -8.98 -13.19
CA TYR A 49 -5.54 -8.58 -14.42
C TYR A 49 -4.60 -8.46 -15.64
N ILE A 50 -3.31 -8.75 -15.47
CA ILE A 50 -2.34 -8.84 -16.57
C ILE A 50 -2.13 -10.32 -16.86
N LYS A 51 -2.35 -10.72 -18.12
CA LYS A 51 -2.13 -12.11 -18.54
C LYS A 51 -0.65 -12.47 -18.44
N GLU A 52 -0.38 -13.70 -17.99
CA GLU A 52 0.97 -14.23 -17.76
C GLU A 52 1.83 -14.29 -19.03
N ASP A 53 1.22 -14.39 -20.21
CA ASP A 53 1.90 -14.40 -21.52
C ASP A 53 2.34 -13.01 -22.00
N ASN A 54 2.03 -11.95 -21.25
CA ASN A 54 2.39 -10.60 -21.62
C ASN A 54 3.86 -10.33 -21.27
N ILE A 55 4.70 -10.15 -22.29
CA ILE A 55 6.12 -9.82 -22.13
C ILE A 55 6.35 -8.57 -21.26
N MET A 56 5.40 -7.62 -21.25
CA MET A 56 5.46 -6.43 -20.40
C MET A 56 5.34 -6.74 -18.91
N ALA A 57 4.76 -7.88 -18.52
CA ALA A 57 4.64 -8.30 -17.12
C ALA A 57 6.01 -8.59 -16.49
N THR A 58 7.00 -9.01 -17.29
CA THR A 58 8.37 -9.29 -16.80
C THR A 58 9.08 -8.05 -16.27
N GLY A 59 8.74 -6.87 -16.79
CA GLY A 59 9.30 -5.59 -16.36
C GLY A 59 8.55 -4.94 -15.19
N LEU A 60 7.45 -5.53 -14.71
CA LEU A 60 6.68 -4.91 -13.64
C LEU A 60 7.34 -5.15 -12.26
N PRO A 61 7.27 -4.16 -11.37
CA PRO A 61 7.71 -4.31 -9.98
C PRO A 61 7.02 -5.49 -9.29
N LYS A 62 7.79 -6.38 -8.67
CA LYS A 62 7.24 -7.47 -7.85
C LYS A 62 7.17 -7.12 -6.37
N GLU A 63 7.81 -6.02 -5.98
CA GLU A 63 7.88 -5.57 -4.59
C GLU A 63 7.71 -4.06 -4.52
N ALA A 64 7.14 -3.59 -3.42
CA ALA A 64 7.06 -2.18 -3.07
C ALA A 64 7.53 -1.99 -1.63
N LYS A 65 8.38 -1.00 -1.39
CA LYS A 65 8.88 -0.67 -0.06
C LYS A 65 8.16 0.56 0.47
N TYR A 66 7.57 0.43 1.65
CA TYR A 66 6.93 1.53 2.36
C TYR A 66 7.67 1.84 3.66
N VAL A 67 8.27 3.03 3.74
CA VAL A 67 8.95 3.52 4.94
C VAL A 67 8.04 4.54 5.60
N PHE A 68 7.83 4.40 6.90
CA PHE A 68 7.15 5.41 7.70
C PHE A 68 8.06 5.86 8.83
N LYS A 69 8.11 7.17 9.00
CA LYS A 69 8.72 7.86 10.14
C LYS A 69 7.80 9.03 10.46
N LYS A 70 7.68 9.44 11.72
CA LYS A 70 6.72 10.46 12.16
C LYS A 70 6.59 11.67 11.20
N LYS A 71 7.72 12.19 10.72
CA LYS A 71 7.79 13.32 9.79
C LYS A 71 7.55 12.99 8.31
N PHE A 72 7.95 11.81 7.85
CA PHE A 72 7.88 11.45 6.44
C PHE A 72 7.39 10.03 6.20
N THR A 73 6.63 9.84 5.12
CA THR A 73 6.42 8.51 4.55
C THR A 73 7.05 8.46 3.15
N LEU A 74 7.47 7.26 2.74
CA LEU A 74 8.01 6.97 1.42
C LEU A 74 7.39 5.67 0.93
N THR A 75 6.78 5.69 -0.25
CA THR A 75 6.54 4.49 -1.06
C THR A 75 7.56 4.46 -2.18
N ASP A 76 8.28 3.36 -2.35
CA ASP A 76 9.36 3.18 -3.30
C ASP A 76 9.11 1.91 -4.11
N ILE A 77 8.91 2.07 -5.42
CA ILE A 77 8.57 0.99 -6.35
C ILE A 77 9.61 1.01 -7.47
N THR A 78 10.32 -0.10 -7.63
CA THR A 78 11.34 -0.26 -8.68
C THR A 78 10.92 -1.36 -9.65
N GLY A 79 10.91 -1.05 -10.94
CA GLY A 79 10.58 -1.96 -12.02
C GLY A 79 11.66 -2.00 -13.08
N MET A 80 11.45 -2.83 -14.11
CA MET A 80 12.33 -3.00 -15.27
C MET A 80 13.80 -3.16 -14.87
N MET A 81 14.09 -4.04 -13.91
CA MET A 81 15.45 -4.30 -13.40
C MET A 81 16.19 -3.03 -12.94
N GLY A 82 15.47 -2.01 -12.46
CA GLY A 82 16.05 -0.75 -11.98
C GLY A 82 16.01 0.41 -12.98
N PHE A 83 15.61 0.18 -14.23
CA PHE A 83 15.49 1.26 -15.22
C PHE A 83 14.31 2.20 -14.98
N VAL A 84 13.32 1.77 -14.18
CA VAL A 84 12.18 2.59 -13.79
C VAL A 84 12.04 2.56 -12.28
N ARG A 85 12.03 3.74 -11.66
CA ARG A 85 11.76 3.89 -10.23
C ARG A 85 10.73 4.98 -10.00
N VAL A 86 9.70 4.65 -9.23
CA VAL A 86 8.67 5.61 -8.80
C VAL A 86 8.75 5.74 -7.29
N GLN A 87 8.83 6.98 -6.80
CA GLN A 87 8.74 7.25 -5.38
C GLN A 87 7.61 8.21 -5.09
N TYR A 88 6.92 7.99 -3.97
CA TYR A 88 5.95 8.91 -3.43
C TYR A 88 6.34 9.24 -1.99
N ILE A 89 6.70 10.49 -1.75
CA ILE A 89 7.21 10.97 -0.47
C ILE A 89 6.20 11.96 0.09
N ALA A 90 5.72 11.75 1.31
CA ALA A 90 4.81 12.69 1.96
C ALA A 90 5.47 13.29 3.21
N ASP A 91 5.49 14.62 3.31
CA ASP A 91 5.88 15.37 4.51
C ASP A 91 4.64 15.59 5.38
N ASN A 92 4.60 14.90 6.52
CA ASN A 92 3.42 14.91 7.39
C ASN A 92 3.28 16.21 8.19
N GLU A 93 4.38 16.96 8.37
CA GLU A 93 4.42 18.24 9.09
C GLU A 93 4.00 19.37 8.15
N LYS A 94 4.60 19.42 6.95
CA LYS A 94 4.33 20.48 5.95
C LYS A 94 3.07 20.23 5.13
N LYS A 95 2.50 19.01 5.21
CA LYS A 95 1.37 18.58 4.37
C LYS A 95 1.65 18.75 2.88
N THR A 96 2.83 18.34 2.45
CA THR A 96 3.20 18.31 1.03
C THR A 96 3.59 16.91 0.61
N ALA A 97 3.49 16.63 -0.68
CA ALA A 97 3.94 15.37 -1.25
C ALA A 97 4.82 15.62 -2.48
N LYS A 98 5.76 14.71 -2.71
CA LYS A 98 6.57 14.66 -3.92
C LYS A 98 6.41 13.30 -4.56
N GLN A 99 6.09 13.29 -5.85
CA GLN A 99 6.15 12.10 -6.67
C GLN A 99 7.35 12.21 -7.59
N THR A 100 8.22 11.21 -7.57
CA THR A 100 9.34 11.11 -8.49
C THR A 100 9.13 9.98 -9.48
N LEU A 101 9.65 10.17 -10.68
CA LEU A 101 9.76 9.16 -11.72
C LEU A 101 11.18 9.23 -12.28
N ASP A 102 11.99 8.22 -11.97
CA ASP A 102 13.29 8.00 -12.60
C ASP A 102 13.08 7.05 -13.78
N LEU A 103 13.39 7.52 -14.98
CA LEU A 103 13.37 6.74 -16.22
C LEU A 103 14.77 6.76 -16.81
N PHE A 104 15.43 5.61 -16.83
CA PHE A 104 16.77 5.46 -17.40
C PHE A 104 17.73 6.56 -16.92
N GLN A 105 17.73 6.83 -15.60
CA GLN A 105 18.56 7.84 -14.93
C GLN A 105 18.17 9.30 -15.21
N LYS A 106 16.99 9.52 -15.82
CA LYS A 106 16.39 10.85 -15.94
C LYS A 106 15.29 11.02 -14.91
N LEU A 107 15.51 11.96 -13.99
CA LEU A 107 14.61 12.23 -12.88
C LEU A 107 13.56 13.29 -13.23
N TYR A 108 12.30 12.93 -13.04
CA TYR A 108 11.14 13.82 -13.09
C TYR A 108 10.55 13.94 -11.69
N ILE A 109 10.14 15.15 -11.30
CA ILE A 109 9.60 15.46 -9.97
C ILE A 109 8.31 16.25 -10.13
N SER A 110 7.27 15.85 -9.41
CA SER A 110 6.04 16.61 -9.23
C SER A 110 5.84 16.82 -7.73
N GLU A 111 5.69 18.08 -7.33
CA GLU A 111 5.34 18.46 -5.96
C GLU A 111 3.86 18.79 -5.89
N MET A 112 3.25 18.51 -4.74
CA MET A 112 1.85 18.79 -4.47
C MET A 112 1.67 19.34 -3.06
N ASP A 113 0.78 20.31 -2.92
CA ASP A 113 0.26 20.74 -1.63
C ASP A 113 -0.86 19.81 -1.11
N GLU A 114 -1.34 20.07 0.10
CA GLU A 114 -2.38 19.26 0.74
C GLU A 114 -3.69 19.22 -0.08
N LYS A 115 -4.07 20.33 -0.70
CA LYS A 115 -5.31 20.45 -1.46
C LYS A 115 -5.22 19.61 -2.75
N GLU A 116 -4.09 19.70 -3.45
CA GLU A 116 -3.82 18.92 -4.64
C GLU A 116 -3.76 17.41 -4.33
N VAL A 117 -3.12 17.03 -3.23
CA VAL A 117 -3.10 15.64 -2.75
C VAL A 117 -4.51 15.12 -2.47
N LYS A 118 -5.33 15.89 -1.73
CA LYS A 118 -6.71 15.51 -1.42
C LYS A 118 -7.58 15.40 -2.66
N ALA A 119 -7.47 16.37 -3.58
CA ALA A 119 -8.21 16.37 -4.85
C ALA A 119 -7.87 15.13 -5.68
N ARG A 120 -6.58 14.83 -5.84
CA ARG A 120 -6.10 13.62 -6.52
C ARG A 120 -6.64 12.35 -5.84
N ASN A 121 -6.51 12.25 -4.52
CA ASN A 121 -6.88 11.04 -3.79
C ASN A 121 -8.39 10.75 -3.80
N ALA A 122 -9.22 11.80 -3.90
CA ALA A 122 -10.67 11.66 -4.01
C ALA A 122 -11.11 10.95 -5.30
N GLU A 123 -10.26 10.89 -6.33
CA GLU A 123 -10.55 10.21 -7.59
C GLU A 123 -10.45 8.69 -7.50
N PHE A 124 -9.86 8.13 -6.45
CA PHE A 124 -9.56 6.69 -6.35
C PHE A 124 -10.63 5.88 -5.62
N LEU A 125 -11.24 6.46 -4.58
CA LEU A 125 -12.24 5.79 -3.74
C LEU A 125 -13.54 6.59 -3.71
N ARG A 126 -14.67 5.90 -3.90
CA ARG A 126 -16.00 6.46 -3.63
C ARG A 126 -16.32 6.46 -2.15
N ASP A 127 -15.99 5.35 -1.48
CA ASP A 127 -16.20 5.21 -0.05
C ASP A 127 -15.23 4.21 0.57
N ILE A 128 -15.07 4.32 1.89
CA ILE A 128 -14.40 3.33 2.72
C ILE A 128 -15.06 3.28 4.10
N THR A 129 -15.36 2.06 4.54
CA THR A 129 -16.03 1.79 5.81
C THR A 129 -15.31 0.66 6.55
N GLU A 130 -15.01 0.86 7.84
CA GLU A 130 -14.45 -0.19 8.71
C GLU A 130 -15.46 -1.33 8.90
N VAL A 131 -14.98 -2.57 9.04
CA VAL A 131 -15.81 -3.76 9.29
C VAL A 131 -15.51 -4.26 10.72
N PRO A 132 -16.29 -3.84 11.73
CA PRO A 132 -15.98 -4.14 13.13
C PRO A 132 -15.97 -5.64 13.41
N GLY A 133 -15.00 -6.09 14.22
CA GLY A 133 -14.90 -7.49 14.65
C GLY A 133 -14.23 -8.44 13.65
N GLU A 134 -13.99 -8.02 12.40
CA GLU A 134 -13.21 -8.79 11.44
C GLU A 134 -11.72 -8.44 11.54
N VAL A 135 -10.92 -9.42 11.94
CA VAL A 135 -9.47 -9.32 12.09
C VAL A 135 -8.75 -10.43 11.33
N LYS A 136 -7.55 -10.13 10.83
CA LYS A 136 -6.64 -11.05 10.15
C LYS A 136 -5.23 -10.81 10.70
N GLU A 137 -4.49 -11.88 11.01
CA GLU A 137 -3.08 -11.74 11.36
C GLU A 137 -2.24 -11.59 10.07
N ILE A 138 -1.43 -10.54 9.97
CA ILE A 138 -0.51 -10.31 8.85
C ILE A 138 0.84 -9.90 9.43
N ALA A 139 1.89 -10.67 9.10
CA ALA A 139 3.26 -10.44 9.60
C ALA A 139 3.36 -10.30 11.13
N GLY A 140 2.55 -11.06 11.88
CA GLY A 140 2.49 -11.02 13.34
C GLY A 140 1.73 -9.84 13.94
N TYR A 141 1.02 -9.05 13.13
CA TYR A 141 0.18 -7.94 13.58
C TYR A 141 -1.31 -8.28 13.39
N GLU A 142 -2.12 -7.91 14.39
CA GLU A 142 -3.57 -7.95 14.26
C GLU A 142 -4.00 -6.81 13.32
N CYS A 143 -4.62 -7.19 12.21
CA CYS A 143 -5.06 -6.25 11.19
C CYS A 143 -6.59 -6.22 11.14
N LYS A 144 -7.13 -5.01 11.29
CA LYS A 144 -8.55 -4.70 11.15
C LYS A 144 -8.92 -4.67 9.68
N LYS A 145 -10.15 -5.07 9.38
CA LYS A 145 -10.70 -5.02 8.02
C LYS A 145 -11.47 -3.72 7.77
N ALA A 146 -11.31 -3.18 6.57
CA ALA A 146 -12.18 -2.18 5.99
C ALA A 146 -12.61 -2.62 4.59
N ARG A 147 -13.74 -2.11 4.14
CA ARG A 147 -14.25 -2.30 2.79
C ARG A 147 -14.15 -0.99 2.03
N ALA A 148 -13.38 -0.98 0.95
CA ALA A 148 -13.22 0.18 0.08
C ALA A 148 -13.98 -0.03 -1.23
N THR A 149 -14.76 0.98 -1.62
CA THR A 149 -15.41 1.03 -2.93
C THR A 149 -14.57 1.92 -3.84
N LEU A 150 -13.92 1.31 -4.83
CA LEU A 150 -13.09 2.01 -5.81
C LEU A 150 -13.95 2.88 -6.73
N ALA A 151 -13.31 3.81 -7.44
CA ALA A 151 -13.97 4.66 -8.42
C ALA A 151 -14.71 3.88 -9.53
N SER A 152 -14.25 2.66 -9.86
CA SER A 152 -14.94 1.73 -10.78
C SER A 152 -16.27 1.19 -10.22
N GLY A 153 -16.50 1.31 -8.91
CA GLY A 153 -17.54 0.57 -8.19
C GLY A 153 -17.07 -0.82 -7.71
N THR A 154 -15.83 -1.21 -8.00
CA THR A 154 -15.27 -2.46 -7.46
C THR A 154 -15.13 -2.34 -5.95
N VAL A 155 -15.61 -3.36 -5.24
CA VAL A 155 -15.49 -3.44 -3.78
C VAL A 155 -14.32 -4.34 -3.45
N ILE A 156 -13.43 -3.85 -2.60
CA ILE A 156 -12.23 -4.57 -2.15
C ILE A 156 -12.15 -4.57 -0.64
N ASP A 157 -11.54 -5.62 -0.11
CA ASP A 157 -11.14 -5.66 1.29
C ASP A 157 -9.77 -4.99 1.45
N VAL A 158 -9.61 -4.26 2.55
CA VAL A 158 -8.38 -3.58 2.96
C VAL A 158 -8.09 -3.99 4.39
N TYR A 159 -6.88 -4.46 4.66
CA TYR A 159 -6.43 -4.79 6.01
C TYR A 159 -5.39 -3.79 6.48
N TYR A 160 -5.52 -3.29 7.70
CA TYR A 160 -4.64 -2.27 8.28
C TYR A 160 -4.45 -2.52 9.78
N THR A 161 -3.34 -2.05 10.34
CA THR A 161 -3.05 -2.19 11.78
C THR A 161 -2.74 -0.84 12.42
N ASP A 162 -3.34 -0.57 13.57
CA ASP A 162 -3.07 0.62 14.40
C ASP A 162 -1.93 0.40 15.41
N GLN A 163 -1.38 -0.82 15.46
CA GLN A 163 -0.16 -1.16 16.21
C GLN A 163 1.10 -0.51 15.58
N LEU A 164 1.01 -0.10 14.31
CA LEU A 164 2.06 0.59 13.55
C LEU A 164 1.62 1.99 13.12
N GLY A 165 2.60 2.88 12.94
CA GLY A 165 2.42 4.23 12.42
C GLY A 165 1.88 5.22 13.47
N TYR A 166 1.08 6.17 13.00
CA TYR A 166 0.45 7.24 13.78
C TYR A 166 -0.88 7.61 13.11
N ASP A 167 -1.75 8.32 13.82
CA ASP A 167 -3.18 8.40 13.49
C ASP A 167 -3.49 8.96 12.10
N ASN A 168 -2.62 9.82 11.58
CA ASN A 168 -2.80 10.49 10.28
C ASN A 168 -1.72 10.08 9.26
N ILE A 169 -1.22 8.85 9.33
CA ILE A 169 -0.19 8.32 8.42
C ILE A 169 -0.66 8.20 6.97
N ASN A 170 -1.97 8.00 6.75
CA ASN A 170 -2.58 7.81 5.44
C ASN A 170 -3.10 9.10 4.79
N TRP A 171 -2.80 10.29 5.33
CA TRP A 171 -3.35 11.55 4.83
C TRP A 171 -3.06 11.81 3.34
N SER A 172 -1.94 11.30 2.85
CA SER A 172 -1.46 11.51 1.49
C SER A 172 -1.87 10.41 0.52
N ASN A 173 -2.66 9.42 0.96
CA ASN A 173 -3.18 8.38 0.10
C ASN A 173 -4.73 8.31 0.17
N PRO A 174 -5.39 7.58 -0.74
CA PRO A 174 -6.85 7.49 -0.77
C PRO A 174 -7.48 6.92 0.51
N TYR A 175 -6.73 6.16 1.30
CA TYR A 175 -7.18 5.48 2.51
C TYR A 175 -7.08 6.36 3.77
N SER A 176 -7.10 7.68 3.63
CA SER A 176 -6.93 8.66 4.72
C SER A 176 -7.87 8.51 5.93
N LYS A 177 -9.03 7.84 5.78
CA LYS A 177 -9.93 7.55 6.91
C LYS A 177 -9.41 6.43 7.83
N LEU A 178 -8.52 5.58 7.36
CA LEU A 178 -7.97 4.46 8.14
C LEU A 178 -6.80 4.93 9.00
N LYS A 179 -6.87 4.63 10.30
CA LYS A 179 -5.82 4.94 11.27
C LYS A 179 -4.87 3.75 11.42
N GLY A 180 -3.66 3.88 10.88
CA GLY A 180 -2.65 2.83 10.95
C GLY A 180 -2.00 2.53 9.62
N VAL A 181 -1.07 1.58 9.61
CA VAL A 181 -0.37 1.17 8.38
C VAL A 181 -1.24 0.17 7.60
N LEU A 182 -1.39 0.39 6.29
CA LEU A 182 -2.05 -0.56 5.40
C LEU A 182 -1.17 -1.81 5.26
N MET A 183 -1.72 -2.99 5.46
CA MET A 183 -1.00 -4.27 5.42
C MET A 183 -1.34 -5.10 4.19
N GLU A 184 -2.57 -4.94 3.68
CA GLU A 184 -3.04 -5.55 2.44
C GLU A 184 -4.10 -4.62 1.82
N PHE A 185 -3.89 -4.20 0.58
CA PHE A 185 -4.77 -3.26 -0.11
C PHE A 185 -4.59 -3.38 -1.62
N GLN A 186 -5.50 -2.82 -2.40
CA GLN A 186 -5.39 -2.77 -3.86
C GLN A 186 -5.34 -1.31 -4.33
N VAL A 187 -4.77 -1.07 -5.52
CA VAL A 187 -4.71 0.27 -6.10
C VAL A 187 -5.15 0.20 -7.55
N GLU A 188 -6.28 0.82 -7.88
CA GLU A 188 -6.66 1.06 -9.27
C GLU A 188 -6.07 2.38 -9.73
N LYS A 189 -5.06 2.33 -10.60
CA LYS A 189 -4.59 3.53 -11.31
C LYS A 189 -5.19 3.52 -12.71
N TYR A 190 -6.11 4.46 -12.96
CA TYR A 190 -6.58 4.74 -14.31
C TYR A 190 -5.45 5.42 -15.08
N GLY A 191 -5.13 4.89 -16.25
CA GLY A 191 -4.36 5.56 -17.28
C GLY A 191 -5.30 6.29 -18.23
#